data_AF-A0A8X7XRI6-F1
#
_entry.id   AF-A0A8X7XRI6-F1
#
_cell.length_a   1.000
_cell.length_b   1.000
_cell.length_c   1.000
_cell.angle_alpha   90.00
_cell.angle_beta   90.00
_cell.angle_gamma   90.00
#
_symmetry.space_group_name_H-M   'P 1'
#
loop_
_entity.id
_entity.type
_entity.pdbx_description
1 polymer ?
#
loop_
_entity_poly.entity_id
_entity_poly.type
_entity_poly.pdbx_seq_one_letter_code
_entity_poly.pdbx_strand_id
1 'polypeptide(L)'
;MAVQHPLELANGCCDDDGHSLRTGTLWSCVAHIITAVIGSGVLSLAWSTAQLGWIAGPVSLLCFAIITYISAFLLSDCYRSPDPITGTRNYSYMHAVRVNLGKTQTWFCGLLQYVSMYGTGIAYVITTSTSMRLLIWFRYFHVFCLQIYSQPVFAFVEGWSSRKFPSSGFVNNFHSFKLPLIPPLHINLFRLCFRTVYVASTTAIAMAFPYFNQVLGVLGALNFWPLAIYFPVEMYFVQKKIGAWTRKWIVLRTFSFVCLLITIAGLLGSIEGLVSAKLA
;
A
#
# COMPACT_ATOMS: atom_id res chain seq x y z
N MET A 1 33.48 1.11 -45.03
CA MET A 1 32.00 1.05 -45.08
C MET A 1 31.48 0.75 -43.68
N ALA A 2 31.64 1.71 -42.77
CA ALA A 2 31.37 1.55 -41.33
C ALA A 2 30.25 2.51 -40.92
N VAL A 3 29.03 1.99 -40.85
CA VAL A 3 27.87 2.67 -40.25
C VAL A 3 27.22 1.65 -39.30
N GLN A 4 27.88 1.40 -38.16
CA GLN A 4 27.33 0.61 -37.05
C GLN A 4 27.47 1.29 -35.67
N HIS A 5 28.05 2.50 -35.59
CA HIS A 5 28.52 3.07 -34.32
C HIS A 5 27.59 4.08 -33.56
N PRO A 6 26.47 4.61 -34.07
CA PRO A 6 25.62 5.50 -33.26
C PRO A 6 24.63 4.78 -32.32
N LEU A 7 24.26 3.53 -32.61
CA LEU A 7 23.19 2.82 -31.90
C LEU A 7 23.65 2.09 -30.62
N GLU A 8 24.91 1.64 -30.54
CA GLU A 8 25.41 0.96 -29.32
C GLU A 8 25.78 1.93 -28.18
N LEU A 9 26.19 3.17 -28.49
CA LEU A 9 26.51 4.18 -27.47
C LEU A 9 25.27 4.69 -26.71
N ALA A 10 24.08 4.58 -27.30
CA ALA A 10 22.81 4.94 -26.65
C ALA A 10 22.33 3.88 -25.66
N ASN A 11 22.66 2.60 -25.89
CA ASN A 11 22.27 1.47 -25.02
C ASN A 11 23.02 1.46 -23.68
N GLY A 12 24.12 2.20 -23.54
CA GLY A 12 24.90 2.27 -22.29
C GLY A 12 24.39 3.28 -21.26
N CYS A 13 23.39 4.12 -21.59
CA CYS A 13 22.84 5.14 -20.70
C CYS A 13 21.47 4.74 -20.11
N CYS A 14 20.76 3.86 -20.81
CA CYS A 14 19.39 3.49 -20.52
C CYS A 14 19.27 1.99 -20.21
N ASP A 15 18.41 1.66 -19.26
CA ASP A 15 18.00 0.30 -18.88
C ASP A 15 17.10 -0.31 -19.98
N ASP A 16 16.80 -1.62 -19.91
CA ASP A 16 16.06 -2.37 -20.94
C ASP A 16 14.67 -1.77 -21.28
N ASP A 17 14.14 -0.91 -20.39
CA ASP A 17 12.86 -0.21 -20.49
C ASP A 17 12.99 1.26 -20.92
N GLY A 18 14.19 1.70 -21.35
CA GLY A 18 14.45 3.05 -21.87
C GLY A 18 14.62 4.13 -20.81
N HIS A 19 14.59 3.78 -19.52
CA HIS A 19 14.84 4.70 -18.40
C HIS A 19 16.33 4.78 -18.04
N SER A 20 16.74 5.81 -17.30
CA SER A 20 18.11 5.91 -16.78
C SER A 20 18.51 4.64 -16.01
N LEU A 21 19.74 4.18 -16.21
CA LEU A 21 20.31 3.02 -15.51
C LEU A 21 20.07 3.06 -14.00
N ARG A 22 19.60 1.94 -13.47
CA ARG A 22 19.36 1.77 -12.02
C ARG A 22 20.70 1.71 -11.28
N THR A 23 20.87 2.61 -10.32
CA THR A 23 22.07 2.67 -9.45
C THR A 23 21.88 1.93 -8.12
N GLY A 24 20.68 1.40 -7.86
CA GLY A 24 20.36 0.71 -6.62
C GLY A 24 21.07 -0.64 -6.49
N THR A 25 21.61 -0.93 -5.31
CA THR A 25 22.22 -2.21 -4.96
C THR A 25 21.24 -3.10 -4.19
N LEU A 26 21.58 -4.38 -4.04
CA LEU A 26 20.82 -5.30 -3.17
C LEU A 26 20.67 -4.74 -1.75
N TRP A 27 21.73 -4.13 -1.22
CA TRP A 27 21.71 -3.51 0.12
C TRP A 27 20.71 -2.37 0.24
N SER A 28 20.68 -1.45 -0.73
CA SER A 28 19.69 -0.37 -0.73
C SER A 28 18.27 -0.92 -0.88
N CYS A 29 18.07 -1.96 -1.69
CA CYS A 29 16.78 -2.61 -1.86
C CYS A 29 16.28 -3.23 -0.53
N VAL A 30 17.14 -4.00 0.15
CA VAL A 30 16.84 -4.61 1.45
C VAL A 30 16.53 -3.53 2.48
N ALA A 31 17.32 -2.45 2.54
CA ALA A 31 17.07 -1.33 3.45
C ALA A 31 15.70 -0.66 3.18
N HIS A 32 15.34 -0.46 1.90
CA HIS A 32 14.02 0.07 1.53
C HIS A 32 12.87 -0.86 1.92
N ILE A 33 13.03 -2.18 1.78
CA ILE A 33 12.01 -3.14 2.21
C ILE A 33 11.85 -3.11 3.74
N ILE A 34 12.96 -3.15 4.49
CA ILE A 34 12.93 -3.11 5.96
C ILE A 34 12.27 -1.82 6.44
N THR A 35 12.66 -0.66 5.90
CA THR A 35 12.07 0.63 6.29
C THR A 35 10.60 0.77 5.90
N ALA A 36 10.16 0.12 4.81
CA ALA A 36 8.75 0.09 4.43
C ALA A 36 7.91 -0.80 5.36
N VAL A 37 8.49 -1.87 5.92
CA VAL A 37 7.79 -2.85 6.78
C VAL A 37 7.83 -2.46 8.26
N ILE A 38 8.91 -1.86 8.74
CA ILE A 38 9.01 -1.37 10.13
C ILE A 38 8.10 -0.14 10.28
N GLY A 39 6.87 -0.39 10.72
CA GLY A 39 5.86 0.64 10.96
C GLY A 39 5.08 0.41 12.26
N SER A 40 4.00 1.15 12.44
CA SER A 40 3.14 1.07 13.62
C SER A 40 2.55 -0.35 13.82
N GLY A 41 2.40 -1.14 12.76
CA GLY A 41 1.94 -2.53 12.83
C GLY A 41 2.79 -3.47 13.70
N VAL A 42 4.10 -3.21 13.84
CA VAL A 42 5.01 -4.05 14.64
C VAL A 42 4.65 -4.00 16.14
N LEU A 43 4.10 -2.88 16.61
CA LEU A 43 3.65 -2.71 18.01
C LEU A 43 2.50 -3.67 18.34
N SER A 44 1.55 -3.83 17.41
CA SER A 44 0.42 -4.75 17.54
C SER A 44 0.87 -6.22 17.43
N LEU A 45 1.92 -6.49 16.66
CA LEU A 45 2.46 -7.83 16.47
C LEU A 45 2.96 -8.44 17.78
N ALA A 46 3.67 -7.66 18.61
CA ALA A 46 4.17 -8.12 19.90
C ALA A 46 3.02 -8.50 20.85
N TRP A 47 1.98 -7.66 20.92
CA TRP A 47 0.79 -7.92 21.72
C TRP A 47 0.03 -9.17 21.24
N SER A 48 -0.15 -9.32 19.93
CA SER A 48 -0.83 -10.48 19.35
C SER A 48 -0.05 -11.78 19.57
N THR A 49 1.28 -11.72 19.46
CA THR A 49 2.17 -12.87 19.74
C THR A 49 2.11 -13.27 21.21
N ALA A 50 2.01 -12.30 22.12
CA ALA A 50 1.86 -12.56 23.54
C ALA A 50 0.55 -13.28 23.88
N GLN A 51 -0.54 -13.02 23.14
CA GLN A 51 -1.83 -13.70 23.32
C GLN A 51 -1.82 -15.16 22.86
N LEU A 52 -1.10 -15.46 21.78
CA LEU A 52 -0.96 -16.81 21.25
C LEU A 52 -0.04 -17.68 22.11
N GLY A 53 0.73 -17.07 23.02
CA GLY A 53 1.67 -17.77 23.88
C GLY A 53 2.98 -18.16 23.16
N TRP A 54 3.88 -18.78 23.93
CA TRP A 54 5.29 -18.94 23.55
C TRP A 54 5.55 -19.83 22.33
N ILE A 55 4.65 -20.75 22.02
CA ILE A 55 4.81 -21.71 20.91
C ILE A 55 3.97 -21.26 19.71
N ALA A 56 2.66 -21.03 19.89
CA ALA A 56 1.79 -20.68 18.77
C ALA A 56 2.10 -19.29 18.21
N GLY A 57 2.63 -18.36 19.01
CA GLY A 57 3.11 -17.06 18.55
C GLY A 57 4.19 -17.18 17.46
N PRO A 58 5.40 -17.69 17.76
CA PRO A 58 6.45 -17.87 16.76
C PRO A 58 6.05 -18.74 15.56
N VAL A 59 5.27 -19.81 15.79
CA VAL A 59 4.77 -20.67 14.70
C VAL A 59 3.88 -19.86 13.75
N SER A 60 2.94 -19.05 14.28
CA SER A 60 2.08 -18.21 13.45
C SER A 60 2.88 -17.18 12.64
N LEU A 61 3.91 -16.57 13.24
CA LEU A 61 4.81 -15.64 12.55
C LEU A 61 5.52 -16.31 11.37
N LEU A 62 6.02 -17.53 11.56
CA LEU A 62 6.68 -18.31 10.51
C LEU A 62 5.69 -18.70 9.41
N CYS A 63 4.46 -19.08 9.75
CA CYS A 63 3.41 -19.34 8.77
C CYS A 63 3.08 -18.09 7.93
N PHE A 64 2.86 -16.93 8.55
CA PHE A 64 2.61 -15.68 7.83
C PHE A 64 3.81 -15.22 6.99
N ALA A 65 5.04 -15.49 7.46
CA ALA A 65 6.25 -15.25 6.68
C ALA A 65 6.28 -16.11 5.41
N ILE A 66 5.94 -17.40 5.49
CA ILE A 66 5.84 -18.30 4.32
C ILE A 66 4.77 -17.81 3.35
N ILE A 67 3.58 -17.44 3.84
CA ILE A 67 2.48 -16.91 3.01
C ILE A 67 2.94 -15.65 2.25
N THR A 68 3.59 -14.73 2.98
CA THR A 68 4.09 -13.48 2.40
C THR A 68 5.21 -13.74 1.40
N TYR A 69 6.11 -14.69 1.68
CA TYR A 69 7.19 -15.09 0.78
C TYR A 69 6.66 -15.67 -0.53
N ILE A 70 5.68 -16.59 -0.47
CA ILE A 70 5.03 -17.15 -1.66
C ILE A 70 4.38 -16.03 -2.49
N SER A 71 3.69 -15.11 -1.83
CA SER A 71 3.01 -13.98 -2.50
C SER A 71 4.01 -13.02 -3.16
N ALA A 72 5.12 -12.72 -2.48
CA ALA A 72 6.21 -11.92 -3.03
C ALA A 72 6.87 -12.61 -4.22
N PHE A 73 7.05 -13.93 -4.17
CA PHE A 73 7.58 -14.71 -5.28
C PHE A 73 6.66 -14.64 -6.51
N LEU A 74 5.36 -14.86 -6.33
CA LEU A 74 4.36 -14.73 -7.41
C LEU A 74 4.37 -13.33 -8.03
N LEU A 75 4.43 -12.29 -7.20
CA LEU A 75 4.48 -10.91 -7.68
C LEU A 75 5.80 -10.60 -8.41
N SER A 76 6.91 -11.14 -7.93
CA SER A 76 8.23 -10.99 -8.57
C SER A 76 8.34 -11.73 -9.90
N ASP A 77 7.55 -12.78 -10.13
CA ASP A 77 7.42 -13.42 -11.44
C ASP A 77 6.53 -12.59 -12.38
N CYS A 78 5.57 -11.83 -11.83
CA CYS A 78 4.56 -11.09 -12.58
C CYS A 78 4.83 -9.60 -12.76
N TYR A 79 5.97 -9.09 -12.31
CA TYR A 79 6.28 -7.66 -12.40
C TYR A 79 6.48 -7.16 -13.83
N ARG A 80 6.92 -8.03 -14.76
CA ARG A 80 7.00 -7.78 -16.21
C ARG A 80 5.80 -8.40 -16.91
N SER A 81 5.25 -7.74 -17.93
CA SER A 81 4.11 -8.23 -18.73
C SER A 81 4.23 -7.76 -20.19
N PRO A 82 3.78 -8.51 -21.21
CA PRO A 82 3.02 -9.76 -21.16
C PRO A 82 3.87 -11.00 -20.81
N ASP A 83 5.14 -11.04 -21.22
CA ASP A 83 6.04 -12.16 -20.88
C ASP A 83 6.88 -11.86 -19.64
N PRO A 84 7.19 -12.85 -18.78
CA PRO A 84 7.98 -12.64 -17.56
C PRO A 84 9.41 -12.16 -17.80
N ILE A 85 9.99 -12.51 -18.97
CA ILE A 85 11.40 -12.24 -19.30
C ILE A 85 11.53 -11.00 -20.18
N THR A 86 10.74 -10.94 -21.26
CA THR A 86 10.80 -9.90 -22.31
C THR A 86 9.72 -8.82 -22.16
N GLY A 87 8.77 -8.98 -21.25
CA GLY A 87 7.68 -8.03 -21.05
C GLY A 87 8.14 -6.70 -20.46
N THR A 88 7.36 -5.65 -20.71
CA THR A 88 7.60 -4.33 -20.13
C THR A 88 7.36 -4.35 -18.63
N ARG A 89 8.15 -3.58 -17.89
CA ARG A 89 8.10 -3.56 -16.43
C ARG A 89 6.94 -2.71 -15.93
N ASN A 90 6.16 -3.24 -15.00
CA ASN A 90 5.12 -2.50 -14.31
C ASN A 90 5.67 -1.87 -13.01
N TYR A 91 5.67 -0.54 -12.92
CA TYR A 91 6.19 0.20 -11.76
C TYR A 91 5.19 0.32 -10.61
N SER A 92 3.90 0.26 -10.92
CA SER A 92 2.83 0.38 -9.93
C SER A 92 2.04 -0.91 -9.89
N TYR A 93 1.70 -1.36 -8.69
CA TYR A 93 0.86 -2.53 -8.46
C TYR A 93 -0.48 -2.43 -9.22
N MET A 94 -1.11 -1.27 -9.18
CA MET A 94 -2.36 -1.01 -9.89
C MET A 94 -2.19 -1.03 -11.42
N HIS A 95 -1.00 -0.72 -11.94
CA HIS A 95 -0.69 -0.86 -13.36
C HIS A 95 -0.49 -2.33 -13.75
N ALA A 96 0.23 -3.11 -12.93
CA ALA A 96 0.39 -4.55 -13.14
C ALA A 96 -0.96 -5.28 -13.14
N VAL A 97 -1.87 -4.94 -12.22
CA VAL A 97 -3.24 -5.48 -12.19
C VAL A 97 -4.03 -5.05 -13.43
N ARG A 98 -3.82 -3.82 -13.93
CA ARG A 98 -4.50 -3.34 -15.16
C ARG A 98 -4.09 -4.12 -16.39
N VAL A 99 -2.80 -4.37 -16.57
CA VAL A 99 -2.28 -5.05 -17.76
C VAL A 99 -2.65 -6.53 -17.73
N ASN A 100 -2.63 -7.17 -16.55
CA ASN A 100 -2.92 -8.60 -16.43
C ASN A 100 -4.42 -8.92 -16.27
N LEU A 101 -5.16 -8.24 -15.39
CA LEU A 101 -6.56 -8.57 -15.05
C LEU A 101 -7.60 -7.61 -15.66
N GLY A 102 -7.17 -6.51 -16.28
CA GLY A 102 -8.05 -5.54 -16.90
C GLY A 102 -8.63 -4.47 -15.97
N LYS A 103 -9.54 -3.65 -16.52
CA LYS A 103 -9.98 -2.38 -15.90
C LYS A 103 -10.83 -2.56 -14.64
N THR A 104 -11.72 -3.55 -14.60
CA THR A 104 -12.63 -3.79 -13.46
C THR A 104 -11.85 -4.15 -12.19
N GLN A 105 -10.92 -5.09 -12.32
CA GLN A 105 -10.05 -5.55 -11.23
C GLN A 105 -9.09 -4.43 -10.77
N THR A 106 -8.65 -3.57 -11.69
CA THR A 106 -7.87 -2.37 -11.33
C THR A 106 -8.64 -1.43 -10.42
N TRP A 107 -9.92 -1.19 -10.71
CA TRP A 107 -10.74 -0.27 -9.91
C TRP A 107 -10.97 -0.83 -8.50
N PHE A 108 -11.23 -2.13 -8.40
CA PHE A 108 -11.35 -2.82 -7.11
C PHE A 108 -10.03 -2.80 -6.32
N CYS A 109 -8.90 -3.13 -6.97
CA CYS A 109 -7.56 -3.04 -6.38
C CYS A 109 -7.25 -1.63 -5.90
N GLY A 110 -7.55 -0.61 -6.71
CA GLY A 110 -7.36 0.78 -6.35
C GLY A 110 -8.16 1.16 -5.11
N LEU A 111 -9.46 0.83 -5.08
CA LEU A 111 -10.34 1.08 -3.94
C LEU A 111 -9.77 0.47 -2.64
N LEU A 112 -9.40 -0.80 -2.66
CA LEU A 112 -8.80 -1.47 -1.50
C LEU A 112 -7.49 -0.80 -1.07
N GLN A 113 -6.63 -0.44 -2.03
CA GLN A 113 -5.36 0.22 -1.72
C GLN A 113 -5.58 1.63 -1.10
N TYR A 114 -6.62 2.36 -1.51
CA TYR A 114 -6.99 3.63 -0.86
C TYR A 114 -7.51 3.43 0.56
N VAL A 115 -8.38 2.44 0.77
CA VAL A 115 -8.87 2.10 2.11
C VAL A 115 -7.71 1.72 3.03
N SER A 116 -6.73 0.96 2.51
CA SER A 116 -5.51 0.60 3.24
C SER A 116 -4.67 1.82 3.62
N MET A 117 -4.42 2.74 2.67
CA MET A 117 -3.66 3.98 2.95
C MET A 117 -4.39 4.89 3.94
N TYR A 118 -5.71 5.02 3.83
CA TYR A 118 -6.54 5.78 4.76
C TYR A 118 -6.52 5.18 6.17
N GLY A 119 -6.74 3.87 6.26
CA GLY A 119 -6.73 3.14 7.51
C GLY A 119 -5.37 3.19 8.22
N THR A 120 -4.29 3.07 7.45
CA THR A 120 -2.92 3.26 7.96
C THR A 120 -2.76 4.67 8.54
N GLY A 121 -3.30 5.70 7.86
CA GLY A 121 -3.35 7.06 8.40
C GLY A 121 -4.02 7.14 9.78
N ILE A 122 -5.19 6.51 9.95
CA ILE A 122 -5.89 6.45 11.25
C ILE A 122 -5.03 5.75 12.31
N ALA A 123 -4.43 4.61 11.96
CA ALA A 123 -3.52 3.88 12.86
C ALA A 123 -2.36 4.75 13.35
N TYR A 124 -1.73 5.52 12.46
CA TYR A 124 -0.66 6.46 12.83
C TYR A 124 -1.17 7.61 13.70
N VAL A 125 -2.37 8.13 13.46
CA VAL A 125 -2.99 9.14 14.32
C VAL A 125 -3.19 8.60 15.73
N ILE A 126 -3.73 7.39 15.87
CA ILE A 126 -3.93 6.73 17.17
C ILE A 126 -2.57 6.52 17.86
N THR A 127 -1.60 5.90 17.18
CA THR A 127 -0.24 5.66 17.71
C THR A 127 0.40 6.94 18.21
N THR A 128 0.31 8.00 17.40
CA THR A 128 0.92 9.27 17.77
C THR A 128 0.19 9.91 18.94
N SER A 129 -1.14 9.82 18.99
CA SER A 129 -1.92 10.34 20.13
C SER A 129 -1.58 9.64 21.45
N THR A 130 -1.33 8.32 21.43
CA THR A 130 -0.90 7.56 22.60
C THR A 130 0.51 7.94 23.03
N SER A 131 1.43 8.15 22.07
CA SER A 131 2.80 8.58 22.37
C SER A 131 2.89 10.05 22.81
N MET A 132 2.01 10.92 22.32
CA MET A 132 1.96 12.35 22.68
C MET A 132 1.49 12.61 24.11
N ARG A 133 0.77 11.67 24.74
CA ARG A 133 0.47 11.75 26.18
C ARG A 133 1.75 11.73 27.03
N LEU A 134 2.90 11.38 26.44
CA LEU A 134 4.17 11.22 27.15
C LEU A 134 5.21 12.31 26.88
N LEU A 135 5.16 13.18 25.84
CA LEU A 135 6.11 14.32 25.65
C LEU A 135 5.75 15.28 24.46
N ILE A 136 6.10 16.58 24.58
CA ILE A 136 5.81 17.68 23.62
C ILE A 136 6.51 17.56 22.25
N TRP A 137 7.63 16.83 22.14
CA TRP A 137 8.44 16.71 20.91
C TRP A 137 7.77 15.91 19.77
N PHE A 138 6.77 15.07 20.07
CA PHE A 138 6.10 14.21 19.09
C PHE A 138 5.05 14.91 18.20
N ARG A 139 4.71 16.17 18.49
CA ARG A 139 3.80 16.97 17.64
C ARG A 139 4.32 17.07 16.20
N TYR A 140 5.63 17.18 16.01
CA TYR A 140 6.25 17.26 14.68
C TYR A 140 6.21 15.93 13.92
N PHE A 141 6.35 14.80 14.63
CA PHE A 141 6.30 13.46 14.04
C PHE A 141 4.89 13.11 13.50
N HIS A 142 3.84 13.50 14.22
CA HIS A 142 2.43 13.35 13.78
C HIS A 142 2.22 13.99 12.39
N VAL A 143 2.63 15.25 12.26
CA VAL A 143 2.44 16.04 11.04
C VAL A 143 3.23 15.43 9.88
N PHE A 144 4.43 14.93 10.16
CA PHE A 144 5.29 14.28 9.16
C PHE A 144 4.70 12.96 8.63
N CYS A 145 4.23 12.06 9.51
CA CYS A 145 3.62 10.80 9.09
C CYS A 145 2.34 11.02 8.30
N LEU A 146 1.45 11.91 8.76
CA LEU A 146 0.25 12.28 8.01
C LEU A 146 0.57 12.85 6.63
N GLN A 147 1.64 13.64 6.52
CA GLN A 147 2.07 14.22 5.24
C GLN A 147 2.53 13.15 4.25
N ILE A 148 3.30 12.15 4.68
CA ILE A 148 3.84 11.09 3.81
C ILE A 148 2.73 10.16 3.30
N TYR A 149 1.87 9.65 4.19
CA TYR A 149 0.84 8.66 3.82
C TYR A 149 -0.30 9.23 2.98
N SER A 150 -0.52 10.54 3.05
CA SER A 150 -1.58 11.20 2.28
C SER A 150 -1.15 11.59 0.86
N GLN A 151 0.15 11.66 0.55
CA GLN A 151 0.64 11.98 -0.81
C GLN A 151 0.05 11.09 -1.91
N PRO A 152 0.01 9.75 -1.77
CA PRO A 152 -0.53 8.89 -2.82
C PRO A 152 -2.03 9.10 -3.03
N VAL A 153 -2.77 9.35 -1.94
CA VAL A 153 -4.21 9.62 -1.97
C VAL A 153 -4.47 10.96 -2.67
N PHE A 154 -3.72 12.01 -2.33
CA PHE A 154 -3.83 13.32 -2.95
C PHE A 154 -3.47 13.31 -4.43
N ALA A 155 -2.35 12.68 -4.80
CA ALA A 155 -1.92 12.58 -6.19
C ALA A 155 -2.97 11.89 -7.07
N PHE A 156 -3.66 10.88 -6.52
CA PHE A 156 -4.73 10.21 -7.25
C PHE A 156 -6.02 11.02 -7.32
N VAL A 157 -6.47 11.61 -6.21
CA VAL A 157 -7.69 12.43 -6.18
C VAL A 157 -7.54 13.64 -7.09
N GLU A 158 -6.37 14.28 -7.10
CA GLU A 158 -6.05 15.36 -8.05
C GLU A 158 -6.06 14.85 -9.50
N GLY A 159 -5.43 13.70 -9.75
CA GLY A 159 -5.41 13.09 -11.09
C GLY A 159 -6.80 12.66 -11.58
N TRP A 160 -7.66 12.20 -10.68
CA TRP A 160 -9.04 11.83 -10.98
C TRP A 160 -9.92 13.07 -11.17
N SER A 161 -9.79 14.08 -10.30
CA SER A 161 -10.53 15.33 -10.37
C SER A 161 -10.17 16.13 -11.61
N SER A 162 -8.88 16.19 -11.98
CA SER A 162 -8.40 16.84 -13.20
C SER A 162 -8.91 16.14 -14.47
N ARG A 163 -9.04 14.80 -14.44
CA ARG A 163 -9.62 14.04 -15.56
C ARG A 163 -11.14 14.13 -15.65
N LYS A 164 -11.84 14.27 -14.51
CA LYS A 164 -13.31 14.30 -14.43
C LYS A 164 -13.88 15.71 -14.66
N PHE A 165 -13.18 16.76 -14.24
CA PHE A 165 -13.61 18.15 -14.36
C PHE A 165 -12.50 19.06 -14.93
N PRO A 166 -12.25 19.02 -16.25
CA PRO A 166 -11.21 19.84 -16.88
C PRO A 166 -11.50 21.35 -16.89
N SER A 167 -12.77 21.77 -16.71
CA SER A 167 -13.23 23.17 -16.82
C SER A 167 -13.61 23.86 -15.49
N SER A 168 -13.48 23.19 -14.34
CA SER A 168 -13.86 23.79 -13.05
C SER A 168 -12.75 24.65 -12.45
N GLY A 169 -12.99 25.95 -12.28
CA GLY A 169 -12.04 26.90 -11.69
C GLY A 169 -11.60 26.57 -10.25
N PHE A 170 -12.29 25.68 -9.54
CA PHE A 170 -11.91 25.22 -8.20
C PHE A 170 -10.69 24.27 -8.20
N VAL A 171 -10.43 23.56 -9.30
CA VAL A 171 -9.31 22.60 -9.45
C VAL A 171 -8.03 23.29 -9.94
N ASN A 172 -8.15 24.33 -10.77
CA ASN A 172 -7.04 24.99 -11.47
C ASN A 172 -6.72 26.42 -10.99
N ASN A 173 -7.48 27.04 -10.09
CA ASN A 173 -7.10 28.36 -9.56
C ASN A 173 -6.01 28.24 -8.49
N PHE A 174 -4.78 28.61 -8.87
CA PHE A 174 -3.68 28.85 -7.96
C PHE A 174 -3.78 30.28 -7.44
N HIS A 175 -4.12 30.47 -6.16
CA HIS A 175 -4.15 31.80 -5.56
C HIS A 175 -2.76 32.11 -4.97
N SER A 176 -2.03 33.04 -5.58
CA SER A 176 -0.69 33.44 -5.13
C SER A 176 -0.79 34.49 -4.02
N PHE A 177 -0.67 34.05 -2.77
CA PHE A 177 -0.56 34.96 -1.62
C PHE A 177 0.92 35.35 -1.44
N LYS A 178 1.27 36.60 -1.72
CA LYS A 178 2.60 37.15 -1.40
C LYS A 178 2.59 37.69 0.03
N LEU A 179 3.19 36.94 0.96
CA LEU A 179 3.60 37.50 2.27
C LEU A 179 5.05 38.03 2.18
N PRO A 180 5.38 39.12 2.89
CA PRO A 180 6.63 39.87 2.71
C PRO A 180 7.93 39.16 3.11
N LEU A 181 7.89 37.90 3.59
CA LEU A 181 9.08 37.20 4.10
C LEU A 181 9.21 35.72 3.67
N ILE A 182 8.37 35.22 2.75
CA ILE A 182 8.37 33.81 2.27
C ILE A 182 8.20 33.80 0.74
N PRO A 183 8.86 32.90 -0.03
CA PRO A 183 8.61 32.73 -1.46
C PRO A 183 7.11 32.53 -1.79
N PRO A 184 6.64 32.95 -2.98
CA PRO A 184 5.22 33.00 -3.33
C PRO A 184 4.54 31.63 -3.14
N LEU A 185 3.61 31.55 -2.19
CA LEU A 185 2.87 30.31 -1.90
C LEU A 185 1.75 30.14 -2.95
N HIS A 186 1.95 29.22 -3.90
CA HIS A 186 0.90 28.77 -4.81
C HIS A 186 -0.05 27.81 -4.08
N ILE A 187 -1.09 28.34 -3.41
CA ILE A 187 -2.07 27.51 -2.69
C ILE A 187 -3.21 27.15 -3.64
N ASN A 188 -3.47 25.85 -3.76
CA ASN A 188 -4.65 25.33 -4.46
C ASN A 188 -5.71 25.00 -3.38
N LEU A 189 -6.79 25.76 -3.34
CA LEU A 189 -7.85 25.69 -2.31
C LEU A 189 -8.48 24.29 -2.23
N PHE A 190 -8.57 23.58 -3.37
CA PHE A 190 -9.00 22.18 -3.43
C PHE A 190 -8.09 21.27 -2.61
N ARG A 191 -6.76 21.45 -2.74
CA ARG A 191 -5.77 20.67 -1.98
C ARG A 191 -5.83 20.98 -0.49
N LEU A 192 -6.03 22.25 -0.14
CA LEU A 192 -6.13 22.66 1.26
C LEU A 192 -7.40 22.10 1.92
N CYS A 193 -8.56 22.25 1.27
CA CYS A 193 -9.85 21.75 1.77
C CYS A 193 -9.87 20.22 1.87
N PHE A 194 -9.39 19.53 0.83
CA PHE A 194 -9.33 18.07 0.85
C PHE A 194 -8.36 17.57 1.94
N ARG A 195 -7.25 18.26 2.16
CA ARG A 195 -6.30 17.94 3.24
C ARG A 195 -6.87 18.21 4.63
N THR A 196 -7.58 19.32 4.84
CA THR A 196 -8.19 19.61 6.14
C THR A 196 -9.34 18.65 6.43
N VAL A 197 -10.19 18.33 5.44
CA VAL A 197 -11.26 17.34 5.58
C VAL A 197 -10.69 15.95 5.87
N TYR A 198 -9.64 15.53 5.15
CA TYR A 198 -8.97 14.25 5.37
C TYR A 198 -8.35 14.14 6.77
N VAL A 199 -7.65 15.18 7.23
CA VAL A 199 -7.03 15.18 8.56
C VAL A 199 -8.11 15.26 9.65
N ALA A 200 -9.16 16.06 9.46
CA ALA A 200 -10.27 16.14 10.39
C ALA A 200 -11.03 14.80 10.49
N SER A 201 -11.30 14.14 9.36
CA SER A 201 -12.01 12.86 9.34
C SER A 201 -11.20 11.74 9.97
N THR A 202 -9.91 11.61 9.64
CA THR A 202 -9.02 10.62 10.26
C THR A 202 -8.88 10.83 11.77
N THR A 203 -8.80 12.09 12.20
CA THR A 203 -8.73 12.46 13.64
C THR A 203 -10.04 12.16 14.36
N ALA A 204 -11.18 12.51 13.77
CA ALA A 204 -12.49 12.21 14.35
C ALA A 204 -12.72 10.69 14.51
N ILE A 205 -12.32 9.90 13.51
CA ILE A 205 -12.41 8.43 13.60
C ILE A 205 -11.47 7.88 14.67
N ALA A 206 -10.24 8.39 14.77
CA ALA A 206 -9.30 7.99 15.81
C ALA A 206 -9.82 8.33 17.23
N MET A 207 -10.52 9.45 17.40
CA MET A 207 -11.17 9.81 18.65
C MET A 207 -12.38 8.92 18.96
N ALA A 208 -13.17 8.55 17.94
CA ALA A 208 -14.31 7.66 18.10
C ALA A 208 -13.89 6.21 18.41
N PHE A 209 -12.75 5.75 17.90
CA PHE A 209 -12.24 4.39 18.06
C PHE A 209 -10.76 4.39 18.48
N PRO A 210 -10.44 4.68 19.76
CA PRO A 210 -9.06 4.73 20.26
C PRO A 210 -8.44 3.34 20.50
N TYR A 211 -8.88 2.32 19.75
CA TYR A 211 -8.47 0.92 19.90
C TYR A 211 -7.51 0.53 18.79
N PHE A 212 -6.23 0.82 19.01
CA PHE A 212 -5.18 0.62 17.99
C PHE A 212 -5.17 -0.81 17.43
N ASN A 213 -5.09 -1.82 18.30
CA ASN A 213 -4.95 -3.21 17.86
C ASN A 213 -6.16 -3.71 17.06
N GLN A 214 -7.38 -3.37 17.50
CA GLN A 214 -8.61 -3.78 16.83
C GLN A 214 -8.76 -3.11 15.46
N VAL A 215 -8.45 -1.81 15.36
CA VAL A 215 -8.50 -1.08 14.08
C VAL A 215 -7.48 -1.65 13.09
N LEU A 216 -6.24 -1.92 13.53
CA LEU A 216 -5.25 -2.58 12.67
C LEU A 216 -5.65 -4.00 12.29
N GLY A 217 -6.27 -4.75 13.21
CA GLY A 217 -6.76 -6.11 12.95
C GLY A 217 -7.82 -6.14 11.84
N VAL A 218 -8.82 -5.26 11.91
CA VAL A 218 -9.87 -5.13 10.89
C VAL A 218 -9.27 -4.66 9.55
N LEU A 219 -8.45 -3.60 9.56
CA LEU A 219 -7.83 -3.07 8.33
C LEU A 219 -6.88 -4.09 7.70
N GLY A 220 -6.09 -4.79 8.53
CA GLY A 220 -5.19 -5.85 8.12
C GLY A 220 -5.96 -6.97 7.46
N ALA A 221 -7.00 -7.50 8.11
CA ALA A 221 -7.81 -8.58 7.55
C ALA A 221 -8.52 -8.18 6.24
N LEU A 222 -9.15 -7.00 6.18
CA LEU A 222 -9.84 -6.56 4.97
C LEU A 222 -8.92 -6.39 3.76
N ASN A 223 -7.65 -6.01 3.98
CA ASN A 223 -6.71 -5.75 2.89
C ASN A 223 -5.79 -6.94 2.58
N PHE A 224 -5.45 -7.76 3.57
CA PHE A 224 -4.44 -8.80 3.46
C PHE A 224 -4.82 -9.83 2.40
N TRP A 225 -6.00 -10.45 2.48
CA TRP A 225 -6.38 -11.45 1.48
C TRP A 225 -6.48 -10.89 0.06
N PRO A 226 -7.26 -9.82 -0.21
CA PRO A 226 -7.44 -9.40 -1.59
C PRO A 226 -6.15 -8.83 -2.20
N LEU A 227 -5.39 -8.00 -1.47
CA LEU A 227 -4.19 -7.33 -2.00
C LEU A 227 -2.93 -8.18 -1.93
N ALA A 228 -2.71 -8.91 -0.83
CA ALA A 228 -1.47 -9.67 -0.67
C ALA A 228 -1.56 -11.06 -1.33
N ILE A 229 -2.76 -11.63 -1.52
CA ILE A 229 -2.89 -13.05 -1.90
C ILE A 229 -3.69 -13.24 -3.17
N TYR A 230 -4.93 -12.75 -3.23
CA TYR A 230 -5.81 -12.95 -4.37
C TYR A 230 -5.23 -12.36 -5.67
N PHE A 231 -4.88 -11.06 -5.66
CA PHE A 231 -4.38 -10.41 -6.86
C PHE A 231 -3.06 -11.00 -7.39
N PRO A 232 -2.03 -11.30 -6.58
CA PRO A 232 -0.82 -11.96 -7.09
C PRO A 232 -1.08 -13.34 -7.68
N VAL A 233 -1.96 -14.14 -7.06
CA VAL A 233 -2.33 -15.48 -7.58
C VAL A 233 -3.07 -15.37 -8.92
N GLU A 234 -4.02 -14.44 -9.05
CA GLU A 234 -4.75 -14.24 -10.30
C GLU A 234 -3.85 -13.67 -11.41
N MET A 235 -2.95 -12.72 -11.08
CA MET A 235 -1.95 -12.22 -12.02
C MET A 235 -1.09 -13.37 -12.56
N TYR A 236 -0.67 -14.27 -11.68
CA TYR A 236 0.12 -15.44 -12.04
C TYR A 236 -0.63 -16.40 -12.96
N PHE A 237 -1.92 -16.65 -12.72
CA PHE A 237 -2.73 -17.51 -13.59
C PHE A 237 -2.89 -16.95 -14.99
N VAL A 238 -3.21 -15.65 -15.11
CA VAL A 238 -3.40 -15.00 -16.42
C VAL A 238 -2.10 -14.98 -17.20
N GLN A 239 -1.00 -14.64 -16.56
CA GLN A 239 0.28 -14.49 -17.24
C GLN A 239 0.88 -15.83 -17.68
N LYS A 240 0.86 -16.85 -16.81
CA LYS A 240 1.40 -18.18 -17.13
C LYS A 240 0.42 -19.04 -17.91
N LYS A 241 -0.77 -18.52 -18.26
CA LYS A 241 -1.86 -19.23 -18.96
C LYS A 241 -2.11 -20.61 -18.37
N ILE A 242 -2.17 -20.69 -17.04
CA ILE A 242 -2.30 -21.97 -16.35
C ILE A 242 -3.71 -22.52 -16.60
N GLY A 243 -3.77 -23.70 -17.21
CA GLY A 243 -5.04 -24.39 -17.46
C GLY A 243 -5.77 -24.72 -16.15
N ALA A 244 -7.09 -24.57 -16.16
CA ALA A 244 -7.94 -24.97 -15.04
C ALA A 244 -7.69 -26.45 -14.69
N TRP A 245 -7.75 -26.77 -13.38
CA TRP A 245 -7.54 -28.13 -12.85
C TRP A 245 -6.13 -28.73 -12.97
N THR A 246 -5.13 -27.97 -13.39
CA THR A 246 -3.73 -28.41 -13.27
C THR A 246 -3.28 -28.46 -11.80
N ARG A 247 -2.29 -29.30 -11.47
CA ARG A 247 -1.77 -29.42 -10.07
C ARG A 247 -1.37 -28.07 -9.48
N LYS A 248 -0.69 -27.22 -10.28
CA LYS A 248 -0.30 -25.86 -9.88
C LYS A 248 -1.51 -24.96 -9.61
N TRP A 249 -2.54 -25.06 -10.44
CA TRP A 249 -3.80 -24.33 -10.25
C TRP A 249 -4.49 -24.73 -8.94
N ILE A 250 -4.63 -26.04 -8.68
CA ILE A 250 -5.27 -26.54 -7.47
C ILE A 250 -4.50 -26.09 -6.22
N VAL A 251 -3.17 -26.19 -6.23
CA VAL A 251 -2.33 -25.78 -5.09
C VAL A 251 -2.48 -24.28 -4.81
N LEU A 252 -2.34 -23.43 -5.83
CA LEU A 252 -2.45 -21.98 -5.66
C LEU A 252 -3.86 -21.53 -5.28
N ARG A 253 -4.90 -22.19 -5.81
CA ARG A 253 -6.29 -21.91 -5.44
C ARG A 253 -6.59 -22.32 -4.00
N THR A 254 -6.11 -23.49 -3.58
CA THR A 254 -6.23 -23.97 -2.20
C THR A 254 -5.49 -23.05 -1.24
N PHE A 255 -4.27 -22.64 -1.57
CA PHE A 255 -3.50 -21.65 -0.80
C PHE A 255 -4.28 -20.34 -0.60
N SER A 256 -4.84 -19.78 -1.68
CA SER A 256 -5.64 -18.55 -1.60
C SER A 256 -6.91 -18.74 -0.74
N PHE A 257 -7.58 -19.89 -0.85
CA PHE A 257 -8.77 -20.19 -0.06
C PHE A 257 -8.47 -20.39 1.42
N VAL A 258 -7.40 -21.11 1.77
CA VAL A 258 -6.97 -21.28 3.17
C VAL A 258 -6.66 -19.91 3.79
N CYS A 259 -5.96 -19.04 3.05
CA CYS A 259 -5.67 -17.71 3.55
C CYS A 259 -6.92 -16.82 3.68
N LEU A 260 -7.94 -17.03 2.84
CA LEU A 260 -9.25 -16.38 2.98
C LEU A 260 -9.89 -16.78 4.32
N LEU A 261 -9.89 -18.07 4.66
CA LEU A 261 -10.45 -18.55 5.92
C LEU A 261 -9.70 -17.97 7.14
N ILE A 262 -8.37 -17.96 7.10
CA ILE A 262 -7.54 -17.35 8.15
C ILE A 262 -7.89 -15.85 8.31
N THR A 263 -8.06 -15.16 7.19
CA THR A 263 -8.39 -13.74 7.17
C THR A 263 -9.79 -13.47 7.74
N ILE A 264 -10.78 -14.30 7.40
CA ILE A 264 -12.13 -14.20 7.96
C ILE A 264 -12.10 -14.44 9.47
N ALA A 265 -11.39 -15.46 9.95
CA ALA A 265 -11.24 -15.71 11.38
C ALA A 265 -10.59 -14.51 12.11
N GLY A 266 -9.55 -13.92 11.53
CA GLY A 266 -8.92 -12.71 12.07
C GLY A 266 -9.84 -11.48 12.07
N LEU A 267 -10.68 -11.34 11.04
CA LEU A 267 -11.68 -10.27 10.96
C LEU A 267 -12.74 -10.42 12.05
N LEU A 268 -13.28 -11.63 12.23
CA LEU A 268 -14.26 -11.93 13.28
C LEU A 268 -13.68 -11.65 14.67
N GLY A 269 -12.47 -12.14 14.96
CA GLY A 269 -11.79 -11.86 16.23
C GLY A 269 -11.54 -10.37 16.48
N SER A 270 -11.21 -9.61 15.42
CA SER A 270 -11.02 -8.15 15.54
C SER A 270 -12.34 -7.41 15.81
N ILE A 271 -13.45 -7.86 15.21
CA ILE A 271 -14.78 -7.30 15.45
C ILE A 271 -15.27 -7.63 16.86
N GLU A 272 -15.12 -8.88 17.31
CA GLU A 272 -15.47 -9.28 18.69
C GLU A 272 -14.67 -8.49 19.72
N GLY A 273 -13.37 -8.30 19.49
CA GLY A 273 -12.52 -7.48 20.33
C GLY A 273 -12.93 -6.00 20.35
N LEU A 274 -13.49 -5.48 19.25
CA LEU A 274 -13.99 -4.11 19.17
C LEU A 274 -15.32 -3.96 19.91
N VAL A 275 -16.25 -4.90 19.74
CA VAL A 275 -17.55 -4.90 20.41
C VAL A 275 -17.37 -5.05 21.92
N SER A 276 -16.52 -5.98 22.34
CA SER A 276 -16.22 -6.19 23.77
C SER A 276 -15.60 -4.96 24.42
N ALA A 277 -14.69 -4.27 23.71
CA ALA A 277 -14.04 -3.06 24.23
C ALA A 277 -14.97 -1.84 24.28
N LYS A 278 -16.06 -1.83 23.50
CA LYS A 278 -17.09 -0.77 23.49
C LYS A 278 -18.17 -0.97 24.56
N LEU A 279 -18.41 -2.21 24.98
CA LEU A 279 -19.42 -2.57 25.98
C LEU A 279 -18.86 -2.63 27.42
N ALA A 280 -17.53 -2.66 27.58
CA ALA A 280 -16.83 -2.59 28.86
C ALA A 280 -16.58 -1.14 29.27
#